data_AF-A0A1B7Y7U7-F1
#
_entry.id   AF-A0A1B7Y7U7-F1
#
_cell.length_a   1.000
_cell.length_b   1.000
_cell.length_c   1.000
_cell.angle_alpha   90.00
_cell.angle_beta   90.00
_cell.angle_gamma   90.00
#
_symmetry.space_group_name_H-M   'P 1'
#
loop_
_entity.id
_entity.type
_entity.pdbx_description
1 polymer ?
#
loop_
_entity_poly.entity_id
_entity_poly.type
_entity_poly.pdbx_seq_one_letter_code
_entity_poly.pdbx_strand_id
1 'polypeptide(L)'
;MSMQQNLFALFYLASLWFFLGEAASLQAGPKFVWRGAGRAPQDVKAAGGFLPKGLTAVGEVAPEISLWKHVDVPEEFDEDGNRVGLGSTEDDDGYTSFTSSFFLALGYAFYSRQQDTTWIYRVKTTPNMIDVAKTLGKHNIYSEEDEYAALGGVKWDQIVSWRKE
;
A
#
# COMPACT_ATOMS: atom_id res chain seq x y z
N MET A 1 -36.74 36.77 24.27
CA MET A 1 -35.30 36.48 24.34
C MET A 1 -34.92 35.01 24.12
N SER A 2 -35.85 34.05 24.01
CA SER A 2 -35.50 32.61 23.84
C SER A 2 -35.32 32.14 22.39
N MET A 3 -35.99 32.79 21.41
CA MET A 3 -35.99 32.31 20.02
C MET A 3 -34.69 32.65 19.26
N GLN A 4 -34.07 33.80 19.54
CA GLN A 4 -32.80 34.20 18.93
C GLN A 4 -31.63 33.35 19.43
N GLN A 5 -31.59 32.97 20.70
CA GLN A 5 -30.53 32.13 21.27
C GLN A 5 -30.52 30.72 20.65
N ASN A 6 -31.69 30.16 20.37
CA ASN A 6 -31.81 28.86 19.70
C ASN A 6 -31.37 28.90 18.23
N LEU A 7 -31.60 30.03 17.53
CA LEU A 7 -31.12 30.21 16.16
C LEU A 7 -29.59 30.27 16.10
N PHE A 8 -28.96 31.01 17.01
CA PHE A 8 -27.50 31.09 17.08
C PHE A 8 -26.88 29.72 17.41
N ALA A 9 -27.47 28.95 18.34
CA ALA A 9 -27.00 27.60 18.64
C ALA A 9 -27.09 26.64 17.42
N LEU A 10 -28.16 26.75 16.63
CA LEU A 10 -28.31 25.98 15.39
C LEU A 10 -27.27 26.36 14.33
N PHE A 11 -26.99 27.66 14.15
CA PHE A 11 -25.95 28.12 13.23
C PHE A 11 -24.54 27.70 13.67
N TYR A 12 -24.26 27.68 14.98
CA TYR A 12 -22.99 27.17 15.53
C TYR A 12 -22.83 25.65 15.37
N LEU A 13 -23.91 24.88 15.58
CA LEU A 13 -23.87 23.42 15.37
C LEU A 13 -23.75 23.07 13.89
N ALA A 14 -24.44 23.81 13.00
CA ALA A 14 -24.31 23.63 11.56
C ALA A 14 -22.91 24.00 11.04
N SER A 15 -22.30 25.07 11.54
CA SER A 15 -20.95 25.46 11.13
C SER A 15 -19.87 24.48 11.62
N LEU A 16 -20.03 23.90 12.83
CA LEU A 16 -19.17 22.81 13.32
C LEU A 16 -19.20 21.58 12.40
N TRP A 17 -20.34 21.25 11.79
CA TRP A 17 -20.44 20.16 10.81
C TRP A 17 -19.75 20.44 9.49
N PHE A 18 -19.73 21.69 9.03
CA PHE A 18 -18.98 22.08 7.82
C PHE A 18 -17.46 22.00 8.04
N PHE A 19 -16.95 22.45 9.20
CA PHE A 19 -15.52 22.34 9.52
C PHE A 19 -15.04 20.88 9.76
N LEU A 20 -15.92 19.99 10.23
CA LEU A 20 -15.61 18.56 10.38
C LEU A 20 -15.73 17.79 9.05
N GLY A 21 -16.56 18.25 8.12
CA GLY A 21 -16.76 17.61 6.80
C GLY A 21 -15.61 17.83 5.82
N GLU A 22 -14.89 18.94 5.94
CA GLU A 22 -13.76 19.31 5.04
C GLU A 22 -12.43 18.64 5.40
N ALA A 23 -12.29 18.12 6.63
CA ALA A 23 -11.10 17.34 7.00
C ALA A 23 -11.02 15.98 6.28
N ALA A 24 -12.12 15.52 5.67
CA ALA A 24 -12.20 14.22 5.00
C ALA A 24 -11.83 14.26 3.50
N SER A 25 -11.17 15.33 3.02
CA SER A 25 -10.64 15.37 1.63
C SER A 25 -9.10 15.38 1.53
N LEU A 26 -8.37 14.88 2.52
CA LEU A 26 -6.92 14.66 2.37
C LEU A 26 -6.61 13.21 2.01
N GLN A 27 -6.69 12.89 0.71
CA GLN A 27 -5.56 12.36 -0.06
C GLN A 27 -5.97 12.24 -1.53
N ALA A 28 -5.44 13.08 -2.42
CA ALA A 28 -5.47 12.84 -3.86
C ALA A 28 -4.48 11.70 -4.19
N GLY A 29 -4.80 10.49 -3.76
CA GLY A 29 -4.09 9.25 -4.08
C GLY A 29 -4.84 8.45 -5.14
N PRO A 30 -4.21 7.43 -5.74
CA PRO A 30 -4.87 6.56 -6.70
C PRO A 30 -6.02 5.82 -6.01
N LYS A 31 -7.13 5.61 -6.71
CA LYS A 31 -8.27 4.83 -6.18
C LYS A 31 -7.93 3.34 -6.02
N PHE A 32 -6.95 2.87 -6.78
CA PHE A 32 -6.49 1.49 -6.78
C PHE A 32 -4.97 1.45 -6.91
N VAL A 33 -4.37 0.43 -6.33
CA VAL A 33 -2.97 0.06 -6.48
C VAL A 33 -2.87 -1.38 -6.99
N TRP A 34 -1.69 -1.76 -7.46
CA TRP A 34 -1.43 -3.05 -8.07
C TRP A 34 -0.27 -3.76 -7.40
N ARG A 35 -0.31 -5.09 -7.39
CA ARG A 35 0.79 -5.94 -6.94
C ARG A 35 0.90 -7.16 -7.83
N GLY A 36 2.10 -7.37 -8.38
CA GLY A 36 2.49 -8.64 -8.97
C GLY A 36 2.89 -9.62 -7.87
N ALA A 37 2.35 -10.84 -7.89
CA ALA A 37 2.67 -11.85 -6.90
C ALA A 37 2.59 -13.26 -7.49
N GLY A 38 3.51 -14.11 -7.04
CA GLY A 38 3.51 -15.55 -7.36
C GLY A 38 2.38 -16.35 -6.74
N ARG A 39 1.94 -15.92 -5.55
CA ARG A 39 0.89 -16.60 -4.79
C ARG A 39 -0.43 -16.56 -5.56
N ALA A 40 -1.08 -17.71 -5.66
CA ALA A 40 -2.37 -17.80 -6.32
C ALA A 40 -3.47 -17.16 -5.47
N PRO A 41 -4.59 -16.72 -6.07
CA PRO A 41 -5.66 -16.00 -5.37
C PRO A 41 -6.25 -16.80 -4.21
N GLN A 42 -6.33 -18.12 -4.35
CA GLN A 42 -6.78 -19.03 -3.29
C GLN A 42 -5.86 -18.99 -2.06
N ASP A 43 -4.55 -18.90 -2.26
CA ASP A 43 -3.56 -18.87 -1.18
C ASP A 43 -3.55 -17.50 -0.50
N VAL A 44 -3.69 -16.42 -1.27
CA VAL A 44 -3.85 -15.06 -0.75
C VAL A 44 -5.14 -14.96 0.08
N LYS A 45 -6.24 -15.52 -0.43
CA LYS A 45 -7.52 -15.58 0.30
C LYS A 45 -7.42 -16.39 1.58
N ALA A 46 -6.76 -17.55 1.55
CA ALA A 46 -6.59 -18.41 2.72
C ALA A 46 -5.80 -17.73 3.84
N ALA A 47 -4.82 -16.90 3.49
CA ALA A 47 -4.07 -16.08 4.45
C ALA A 47 -4.84 -14.84 4.94
N GLY A 48 -6.06 -14.60 4.45
CA GLY A 48 -6.84 -13.40 4.76
C GLY A 48 -6.40 -12.14 4.01
N GLY A 49 -5.45 -12.26 3.06
CA GLY A 49 -4.92 -11.16 2.26
C GLY A 49 -3.41 -11.24 2.01
N PHE A 50 -2.82 -10.09 1.69
CA PHE A 50 -1.37 -9.92 1.70
C PHE A 50 -0.93 -9.44 3.09
N LEU A 51 0.05 -10.13 3.65
CA LEU A 51 0.58 -9.84 4.98
C LEU A 51 2.06 -9.49 4.84
N PRO A 52 2.58 -8.60 5.70
CA PRO A 52 4.00 -8.48 5.92
C PRO A 52 4.61 -9.84 6.28
N LYS A 53 5.82 -10.11 5.81
CA LYS A 53 6.65 -11.24 6.19
C LYS A 53 6.77 -11.32 7.71
N GLY A 54 6.78 -12.56 8.21
CA GLY A 54 6.78 -12.86 9.64
C GLY A 54 5.40 -12.77 10.30
N LEU A 55 4.38 -12.19 9.65
CA LEU A 55 3.01 -12.20 10.16
C LEU A 55 2.20 -13.38 9.60
N THR A 56 1.33 -13.93 10.45
CA THR A 56 0.49 -15.09 10.12
C THR A 56 -0.98 -14.74 10.04
N ALA A 57 -1.39 -13.61 10.62
CA ALA A 57 -2.77 -13.14 10.60
C ALA A 57 -2.89 -11.63 10.43
N VAL A 58 -4.01 -11.22 9.81
CA VAL A 58 -4.41 -9.81 9.71
C VAL A 58 -4.60 -9.23 11.12
N GLY A 59 -3.98 -8.08 11.38
CA GLY A 59 -4.11 -7.36 12.65
C GLY A 59 -3.03 -7.72 13.68
N GLU A 60 -2.15 -8.67 13.37
CA GLU A 60 -0.89 -8.82 14.10
C GLU A 60 0.00 -7.59 13.87
N VAL A 61 0.74 -7.21 14.91
CA VAL A 61 1.67 -6.08 14.85
C VAL A 61 3.07 -6.65 14.61
N ALA A 62 3.71 -6.21 13.54
CA ALA A 62 5.09 -6.59 13.26
C ALA A 62 6.02 -6.10 14.38
N PRO A 63 7.03 -6.89 14.77
CA PRO A 63 7.98 -6.51 15.82
C PRO A 63 8.80 -5.27 15.44
N GLU A 64 9.04 -5.08 14.14
CA GLU A 64 9.65 -3.88 13.59
C GLU A 64 8.70 -3.22 12.60
N ILE A 65 8.52 -1.91 12.74
CA ILE A 65 7.73 -1.08 11.82
C ILE A 65 8.59 0.11 11.43
N SER A 66 9.10 0.10 10.20
CA SER A 66 9.96 1.17 9.69
C SER A 66 9.84 1.28 8.18
N LEU A 67 9.18 2.35 7.72
CA LEU A 67 9.06 2.63 6.28
C LEU A 67 10.42 2.84 5.61
N TRP A 68 11.41 3.39 6.31
CA TRP A 68 12.76 3.55 5.77
C TRP A 68 13.40 2.19 5.47
N LYS A 69 13.53 1.34 6.50
CA LYS A 69 14.05 -0.03 6.35
C LYS A 69 13.31 -0.85 5.29
N HIS A 70 11.97 -0.75 5.25
CA HIS A 70 11.14 -1.42 4.24
C HIS A 70 11.60 -1.14 2.79
N VAL A 71 12.06 0.08 2.53
CA VAL A 71 12.47 0.50 1.17
C VAL A 71 13.98 0.54 0.98
N ASP A 72 14.78 0.49 2.05
CA ASP A 72 16.25 0.52 2.02
C ASP A 72 16.82 -0.87 1.72
N VAL A 73 16.33 -1.49 0.64
CA VAL A 73 16.78 -2.82 0.19
C VAL A 73 18.08 -2.70 -0.60
N PRO A 74 19.07 -3.57 -0.38
CA PRO A 74 20.30 -3.58 -1.16
C PRO A 74 20.01 -3.81 -2.66
N GLU A 75 20.76 -3.15 -3.54
CA GLU A 75 20.74 -3.50 -4.97
C GLU A 75 21.20 -4.96 -5.15
N GLU A 76 20.43 -5.75 -5.89
CA GLU A 76 20.84 -7.11 -6.26
C GLU A 76 21.63 -7.09 -7.57
N PHE A 77 22.78 -7.76 -7.56
CA PHE A 77 23.66 -7.95 -8.71
C PHE A 77 23.75 -9.45 -9.03
N ASP A 78 23.74 -9.82 -10.31
CA ASP A 78 24.04 -11.19 -10.73
C ASP A 78 25.53 -11.52 -10.60
N GLU A 79 25.86 -12.77 -10.89
CA GLU A 79 27.24 -13.28 -10.95
C GLU A 79 28.14 -12.54 -11.95
N ASP A 80 27.54 -11.86 -12.93
CA ASP A 80 28.22 -11.07 -13.94
C ASP A 80 28.32 -9.57 -13.56
N GLY A 81 27.80 -9.18 -12.39
CA GLY A 81 27.81 -7.81 -11.89
C GLY A 81 26.76 -6.89 -12.53
N ASN A 82 25.80 -7.43 -13.27
CA ASN A 82 24.66 -6.67 -13.77
C ASN A 82 23.62 -6.52 -12.66
N ARG A 83 22.99 -5.35 -12.60
CA ARG A 83 21.84 -5.12 -11.72
C ARG A 83 20.69 -6.00 -12.19
N VAL A 84 20.34 -7.04 -11.43
CA VAL A 84 19.26 -7.99 -11.79
C VAL A 84 17.93 -7.68 -11.14
N GLY A 85 17.94 -6.75 -10.21
CA GLY A 85 16.72 -6.27 -9.60
C GLY A 85 17.03 -5.31 -8.47
N LEU A 86 16.01 -4.53 -8.14
CA LEU A 86 15.91 -3.95 -6.81
C LEU A 86 15.39 -5.09 -5.93
N GLY A 87 16.06 -5.33 -4.79
CA GLY A 87 15.79 -6.45 -3.90
C GLY A 87 14.30 -6.71 -3.78
N SER A 88 13.88 -7.94 -4.12
CA SER A 88 12.47 -8.24 -4.34
C SER A 88 11.65 -7.88 -3.09
N THR A 89 10.88 -6.78 -3.18
CA THR A 89 9.83 -6.36 -2.25
C THR A 89 9.94 -7.04 -0.90
N GLU A 90 10.85 -6.55 -0.06
CA GLU A 90 10.91 -7.00 1.32
C GLU A 90 9.59 -6.53 1.93
N ASP A 91 8.53 -7.34 1.88
CA ASP A 91 7.31 -7.14 2.66
C ASP A 91 7.65 -7.27 4.17
N ASP A 92 8.86 -6.91 4.58
CA ASP A 92 9.39 -6.87 5.93
C ASP A 92 9.05 -5.51 6.57
N ASP A 93 9.53 -5.31 7.79
CA ASP A 93 9.36 -4.06 8.55
C ASP A 93 7.89 -3.58 8.68
N GLY A 94 6.95 -4.52 8.67
CA GLY A 94 5.53 -4.28 8.91
C GLY A 94 4.74 -3.75 7.72
N TYR A 95 5.33 -3.73 6.52
CA TYR A 95 4.66 -3.24 5.31
C TYR A 95 4.51 -4.31 4.23
N THR A 96 3.58 -4.08 3.31
CA THR A 96 3.50 -4.82 2.06
C THR A 96 3.49 -3.80 0.93
N SER A 97 4.35 -3.97 -0.06
CA SER A 97 4.45 -3.01 -1.16
C SER A 97 3.37 -3.21 -2.21
N PHE A 98 2.90 -2.10 -2.77
CA PHE A 98 2.04 -2.02 -3.94
C PHE A 98 2.53 -0.86 -4.79
N THR A 99 2.20 -0.84 -6.08
CA THR A 99 2.52 0.28 -6.98
C THR A 99 1.25 0.89 -7.54
N SER A 100 1.26 2.19 -7.83
CA SER A 100 0.16 2.83 -8.57
C SER A 100 0.21 2.59 -10.09
N SER A 101 1.20 1.84 -10.58
CA SER A 101 1.34 1.49 -11.99
C SER A 101 1.06 0.02 -12.26
N PHE A 102 0.08 -0.27 -13.10
CA PHE A 102 -0.18 -1.64 -13.57
C PHE A 102 1.06 -2.25 -14.28
N PHE A 103 1.79 -1.46 -15.07
CA PHE A 103 2.94 -1.95 -15.84
C PHE A 103 4.16 -2.24 -14.95
N LEU A 104 4.39 -1.45 -13.90
CA LEU A 104 5.42 -1.76 -12.91
C LEU A 104 5.07 -3.06 -12.16
N ALA A 105 3.81 -3.23 -11.75
CA ALA A 105 3.35 -4.47 -11.12
C ALA A 105 3.56 -5.69 -12.03
N LEU A 106 3.30 -5.55 -13.34
CA LEU A 106 3.57 -6.57 -14.34
C LEU A 106 5.07 -6.86 -14.49
N GLY A 107 5.90 -5.82 -14.56
CA GLY A 107 7.35 -5.94 -14.62
C GLY A 107 7.91 -6.71 -13.42
N TYR A 108 7.57 -6.31 -12.20
CA TYR A 108 8.00 -7.02 -10.99
C TYR A 108 7.48 -8.46 -10.91
N ALA A 109 6.32 -8.75 -11.51
CA ALA A 109 5.78 -10.09 -11.54
C ALA A 109 6.64 -11.07 -12.36
N PHE A 110 7.29 -10.60 -13.44
CA PHE A 110 8.10 -11.43 -14.35
C PHE A 110 9.60 -11.33 -14.08
N TYR A 111 10.12 -10.12 -13.85
CA TYR A 111 11.57 -9.90 -13.76
C TYR A 111 12.15 -10.28 -12.39
N SER A 112 11.48 -9.98 -11.27
CA SER A 112 12.10 -10.14 -9.95
C SER A 112 11.84 -11.49 -9.27
N ARG A 113 10.98 -12.36 -9.83
CA ARG A 113 10.51 -13.55 -9.11
C ARG A 113 10.85 -14.90 -9.75
N GLN A 114 11.35 -14.94 -10.99
CA GLN A 114 11.70 -16.18 -11.73
C GLN A 114 10.63 -17.29 -11.57
N GLN A 115 9.36 -17.01 -11.88
CA GLN A 115 8.26 -17.96 -11.70
C GLN A 115 7.54 -18.26 -13.01
N ASP A 116 7.12 -19.51 -13.18
CA ASP A 116 6.38 -20.00 -14.36
C ASP A 116 4.95 -19.44 -14.47
N THR A 117 4.45 -18.82 -13.41
CA THR A 117 3.11 -18.24 -13.37
C THR A 117 3.10 -17.07 -12.39
N THR A 118 2.51 -15.96 -12.81
CA THR A 118 2.36 -14.78 -11.97
C THR A 118 0.92 -14.29 -11.98
N TRP A 119 0.55 -13.55 -10.93
CA TRP A 119 -0.77 -12.98 -10.76
C TRP A 119 -0.65 -11.49 -10.52
N ILE A 120 -1.48 -10.70 -11.19
CA ILE A 120 -1.58 -9.27 -10.93
C ILE A 120 -2.87 -8.97 -10.18
N TYR A 121 -2.72 -8.46 -8.97
CA TYR A 121 -3.81 -8.07 -8.09
C TYR A 121 -4.07 -6.59 -8.20
N ARG A 122 -5.36 -6.21 -8.27
CA ARG A 122 -5.83 -4.83 -8.14
C ARG A 122 -6.49 -4.68 -6.78
N VAL A 123 -6.04 -3.70 -6.02
CA VAL A 123 -6.44 -3.48 -4.63
C VAL A 123 -7.03 -2.09 -4.49
N LYS A 124 -8.13 -1.97 -3.75
CA LYS A 124 -8.73 -0.68 -3.40
C LYS A 124 -7.87 0.00 -2.34
N THR A 125 -7.53 1.25 -2.58
CA THR A 125 -6.74 2.06 -1.65
C THR A 125 -7.52 2.35 -0.36
N THR A 126 -6.82 2.28 0.77
CA THR A 126 -7.33 2.53 2.12
C THR A 126 -6.31 3.34 2.92
N PRO A 127 -6.70 3.95 4.06
CA PRO A 127 -5.81 4.84 4.82
C PRO A 127 -4.52 4.20 5.38
N ASN A 128 -4.39 2.87 5.38
CA ASN A 128 -3.15 2.20 5.79
C ASN A 128 -2.08 2.16 4.70
N MET A 129 -2.38 2.64 3.48
CA MET A 129 -1.42 2.74 2.38
C MET A 129 -0.73 4.10 2.39
N ILE A 130 0.60 4.07 2.53
CA ILE A 130 1.46 5.24 2.64
C ILE A 130 2.15 5.47 1.29
N ASP A 131 2.01 6.68 0.75
CA ASP A 131 2.74 7.12 -0.45
C ASP A 131 4.21 7.32 -0.08
N VAL A 132 5.06 6.38 -0.50
CA VAL A 132 6.47 6.32 -0.08
C VAL A 132 7.24 7.53 -0.56
N ALA A 133 7.07 7.89 -1.84
CA ALA A 133 7.75 9.03 -2.44
C ALA A 133 7.37 10.34 -1.75
N LYS A 134 6.09 10.55 -1.42
CA LYS A 134 5.66 11.74 -0.67
C LYS A 134 6.16 11.74 0.77
N THR A 135 6.18 10.59 1.45
CA THR A 135 6.56 10.49 2.86
C THR A 135 8.07 10.65 3.06
N LEU A 136 8.89 9.99 2.24
CA LEU A 136 10.35 10.02 2.36
C LEU A 136 10.99 11.19 1.59
N GLY A 137 10.29 11.73 0.59
CA GLY A 137 10.76 12.87 -0.19
C GLY A 137 12.14 12.62 -0.81
N LYS A 138 13.10 13.52 -0.54
CA LYS A 138 14.48 13.42 -1.03
C LYS A 138 15.26 12.20 -0.53
N HIS A 139 14.73 11.51 0.48
CA HIS A 139 15.34 10.29 1.01
C HIS A 139 14.87 9.05 0.26
N ASN A 140 13.78 9.13 -0.52
CA ASN A 140 13.39 8.01 -1.37
C ASN A 140 14.36 7.87 -2.53
N ILE A 141 15.21 6.84 -2.48
CA ILE A 141 16.13 6.51 -3.58
C ILE A 141 15.44 5.73 -4.70
N TYR A 142 14.18 5.30 -4.51
CA TYR A 142 13.37 4.48 -5.42
C TYR A 142 12.04 5.17 -5.77
N SER A 143 12.11 6.45 -6.16
CA SER A 143 10.91 7.25 -6.47
C SER A 143 10.13 6.77 -7.70
N GLU A 144 10.80 6.04 -8.60
CA GLU A 144 10.29 5.51 -9.85
C GLU A 144 9.37 4.28 -9.69
N GLU A 145 9.33 3.68 -8.50
CA GLU A 145 8.50 2.49 -8.24
C GLU A 145 7.01 2.83 -8.08
N ASP A 146 6.68 4.12 -7.94
CA ASP A 146 5.34 4.61 -7.65
C ASP A 146 4.70 3.87 -6.45
N GLU A 147 5.51 3.62 -5.42
CA GLU A 147 5.18 2.72 -4.32
C GLU A 147 4.16 3.31 -3.32
N TYR A 148 3.22 2.45 -2.94
CA TYR A 148 2.31 2.60 -1.82
C TYR A 148 2.51 1.43 -0.85
N ALA A 149 3.16 1.70 0.29
CA ALA A 149 3.43 0.71 1.33
C ALA A 149 2.21 0.56 2.25
N ALA A 150 1.63 -0.64 2.31
CA ALA A 150 0.48 -0.94 3.16
C ALA A 150 0.93 -1.41 4.55
N LEU A 151 0.75 -0.55 5.57
CA LEU A 151 1.04 -0.90 6.97
C LEU A 151 0.12 -2.04 7.43
N GLY A 152 0.72 -3.11 7.95
CA GLY A 152 0.00 -4.33 8.37
C GLY A 152 -0.60 -5.13 7.21
N GLY A 153 -0.24 -4.80 5.97
CA GLY A 153 -0.70 -5.48 4.77
C GLY A 153 -2.10 -5.06 4.29
N VAL A 154 -2.73 -5.94 3.53
CA VAL A 154 -4.01 -5.71 2.84
C VAL A 154 -4.89 -6.91 3.04
N LYS A 155 -6.11 -6.69 3.50
CA LYS A 155 -7.13 -7.73 3.67
C LYS A 155 -7.68 -8.21 2.33
N TRP A 156 -8.15 -9.45 2.28
CA TRP A 156 -8.74 -10.03 1.08
C TRP A 156 -9.91 -9.20 0.52
N ASP A 157 -10.73 -8.59 1.38
CA ASP A 157 -11.88 -7.76 0.98
C ASP A 157 -11.48 -6.42 0.31
N GLN A 158 -10.23 -5.99 0.45
CA GLN A 158 -9.68 -4.85 -0.27
C GLN A 158 -9.25 -5.22 -1.69
N ILE A 159 -9.07 -6.51 -2.00
CA ILE A 159 -8.68 -6.99 -3.33
C ILE A 159 -9.93 -7.08 -4.21
N VAL A 160 -9.97 -6.26 -5.27
CA VAL A 160 -11.17 -6.13 -6.12
C VAL A 160 -11.13 -6.98 -7.38
N SER A 161 -9.94 -7.34 -7.86
CA SER A 161 -9.78 -8.25 -9.01
C SER A 161 -8.35 -8.79 -9.07
N TRP A 162 -8.18 -9.93 -9.73
CA TRP A 162 -6.88 -10.50 -10.06
C TRP A 162 -6.94 -11.15 -11.44
N ARG A 163 -5.78 -11.29 -12.08
CA ARG A 163 -5.65 -12.00 -13.36
C ARG A 163 -4.33 -12.74 -13.42
N LYS A 164 -4.34 -13.88 -14.10
CA LYS A 164 -3.16 -14.68 -14.39
C LYS A 164 -2.46 -14.06 -15.60
N GLU A 165 -1.14 -13.94 -15.55
CA GLU A 165 -0.27 -13.52 -16.65
C GLU A 165 0.79 -14.57 -16.94
#